data_AF-A0A356U992-F1
#
_entry.id   AF-A0A356U992-F1
#
_cell.length_a   1.000
_cell.length_b   1.000
_cell.length_c   1.000
_cell.angle_alpha   90.00
_cell.angle_beta   90.00
_cell.angle_gamma   90.00
#
_symmetry.space_group_name_H-M   'P 1'
#
loop_
_entity.id
_entity.type
_entity.pdbx_description
1 polymer ?
#
loop_
_entity_poly.entity_id
_entity_poly.type
_entity_poly.pdbx_seq_one_letter_code
_entity_poly.pdbx_strand_id
1 'polypeptide(L)'
;MSPLLYIILLTVVLLLMLYWVLSSLTPRRDRRIRVPDREFAFESAQELFKYLETGEFHLPDNSIKLIPAESGHLRAYWYLSQEKWQKILKQVGNKPGRNQLVLRLHQGDKEDSFQEVPLKKPAGSYDWEVTGESPCSVSLGIKGRYNYTPVLISSELKQL
;
A
#
# COMPACT_ATOMS: atom_id res chain seq x y z
N MET A 1 57.27 -19.50 -21.92
CA MET A 1 56.79 -18.64 -20.81
C MET A 1 55.68 -17.70 -21.32
N SER A 2 54.57 -18.25 -21.80
CA SER A 2 53.42 -17.50 -22.34
C SER A 2 52.03 -18.08 -22.02
N PRO A 3 51.84 -19.38 -21.68
CA PRO A 3 50.49 -19.89 -21.46
C PRO A 3 49.91 -19.43 -20.11
N LEU A 4 50.76 -19.27 -19.08
CA LEU A 4 50.33 -18.76 -17.78
C LEU A 4 49.86 -17.30 -17.86
N LEU A 5 50.56 -16.46 -18.65
CA LEU A 5 50.15 -15.07 -18.87
C LEU A 5 48.82 -14.98 -19.60
N TYR A 6 48.57 -15.86 -20.58
CA TYR A 6 47.29 -15.92 -21.29
C TYR A 6 46.15 -16.31 -20.35
N ILE A 7 46.36 -17.32 -19.50
CA ILE A 7 45.36 -17.76 -18.52
C ILE A 7 45.05 -16.62 -17.53
N ILE A 8 46.08 -15.94 -17.01
CA ILE A 8 45.90 -14.82 -16.07
C ILE A 8 45.16 -13.66 -16.74
N LEU A 9 45.49 -13.32 -17.99
CA LEU A 9 44.80 -12.26 -18.70
C LEU A 9 43.32 -12.59 -18.93
N LEU A 10 43.02 -13.85 -19.28
CA LEU A 10 41.66 -14.32 -19.50
C LEU A 10 40.83 -14.31 -18.21
N THR A 11 41.41 -14.71 -17.07
CA THR A 11 40.70 -14.66 -15.78
C THR A 11 40.42 -13.23 -15.32
N VAL A 12 41.34 -12.28 -15.55
CA VAL A 12 41.12 -10.86 -15.23
C VAL A 12 39.98 -10.27 -16.06
N VAL A 13 39.94 -10.56 -17.37
CA VAL A 13 38.86 -10.09 -18.25
C VAL A 13 37.51 -10.69 -17.83
N LEU A 14 37.48 -11.98 -17.47
CA LEU A 14 36.27 -12.63 -16.98
C LEU A 14 35.75 -11.99 -15.69
N LEU A 15 36.64 -11.69 -14.74
CA LEU A 15 36.27 -11.01 -13.48
C LEU A 15 35.74 -9.60 -13.71
N LEU A 16 36.32 -8.86 -14.66
CA LEU A 16 35.83 -7.53 -15.07
C LEU A 16 34.41 -7.59 -15.64
N MET A 17 34.15 -8.55 -16.53
CA MET A 17 32.82 -8.76 -17.11
C MET A 17 31.80 -9.14 -16.03
N LEU A 18 32.17 -10.06 -15.13
CA LEU A 18 31.31 -10.48 -14.01
C LEU A 18 31.00 -9.29 -13.09
N TYR A 19 32.01 -8.50 -12.74
CA TYR A 19 31.85 -7.28 -11.94
C TYR A 19 30.91 -6.28 -12.62
N TRP A 20 31.06 -6.07 -13.94
CA TRP A 20 30.18 -5.17 -14.69
C TRP A 20 28.73 -5.64 -14.63
N VAL A 21 28.49 -6.93 -14.88
CA VAL A 21 27.14 -7.51 -14.86
C VAL A 21 26.52 -7.38 -13.47
N LEU A 22 27.26 -7.76 -12.42
CA LEU A 22 26.81 -7.61 -11.03
C LEU A 22 26.52 -6.14 -10.69
N SER A 23 27.38 -5.22 -11.12
CA SER A 23 27.19 -3.78 -10.91
C SER A 23 25.95 -3.25 -11.63
N SER A 24 25.67 -3.73 -12.85
CA SER A 24 24.47 -3.36 -13.62
C SER A 24 23.18 -3.91 -13.04
N LEU A 25 23.26 -5.05 -12.34
CA LEU A 25 22.16 -5.69 -11.64
C LEU A 25 21.89 -5.06 -10.27
N THR A 26 22.83 -4.29 -9.72
CA THR A 26 22.58 -3.54 -8.49
C THR A 26 21.45 -2.54 -8.77
N PRO A 27 20.27 -2.71 -8.16
CA PRO A 27 19.17 -1.80 -8.40
C PRO A 27 19.64 -0.42 -7.94
N ARG A 28 19.71 0.51 -8.89
CA ARG A 28 20.03 1.91 -8.63
C ARG A 28 18.95 2.43 -7.69
N ARG A 29 19.24 2.37 -6.39
CA ARG A 29 18.35 2.82 -5.31
C ARG A 29 17.97 4.27 -5.62
N ASP A 30 16.67 4.49 -5.68
CA ASP A 30 16.01 5.79 -5.85
C ASP A 30 16.31 6.56 -7.15
N ARG A 31 15.66 6.13 -8.23
CA ARG A 31 15.02 7.11 -9.12
C ARG A 31 13.52 6.86 -9.08
N ARG A 32 12.81 7.60 -8.24
CA ARG A 32 11.37 7.78 -8.39
C ARG A 32 11.14 8.27 -9.81
N ILE A 33 10.63 7.39 -10.66
CA ILE A 33 10.28 7.70 -12.04
C ILE A 33 9.17 8.73 -11.95
N ARG A 34 9.51 9.99 -12.21
CA ARG A 34 8.52 11.06 -12.37
C ARG A 34 7.88 10.83 -13.73
N VAL A 35 6.70 10.22 -13.72
CA VAL A 35 5.88 10.04 -14.92
C VAL A 35 5.64 11.43 -15.53
N PRO A 36 5.99 11.66 -16.81
CA PRO A 36 5.71 12.94 -17.45
C PRO A 36 4.20 13.14 -17.63
N ASP A 37 3.68 14.34 -17.36
CA ASP A 37 2.29 14.78 -17.58
C ASP A 37 1.95 14.92 -19.09
N ARG A 38 2.38 13.99 -19.94
CA ARG A 38 1.87 13.90 -21.30
C ARG A 38 0.70 12.94 -21.31
N GLU A 39 -0.32 13.29 -22.08
CA GLU A 39 -1.52 12.51 -22.33
C GLU A 39 -1.15 11.11 -22.85
N PHE A 40 -0.84 10.20 -21.94
CA PHE A 40 -0.73 8.79 -22.22
C PHE A 40 -2.16 8.30 -22.46
N ALA A 41 -2.54 8.20 -23.73
CA ALA A 41 -3.64 7.34 -24.13
C ALA A 41 -3.22 5.92 -23.77
N PHE A 42 -3.73 5.44 -22.63
CA PHE A 42 -3.49 4.09 -22.14
C PHE A 42 -4.16 3.12 -23.11
N GLU A 43 -3.41 2.62 -24.10
CA GLU A 43 -3.81 1.41 -24.82
C GLU A 43 -3.62 0.24 -23.85
N SER A 44 -4.67 -0.06 -23.10
CA SER A 44 -4.69 -1.17 -22.16
C SER A 44 -4.49 -2.48 -22.91
N ALA A 45 -3.30 -3.07 -22.81
CA ALA A 45 -3.06 -4.46 -23.17
C ALA A 45 -3.90 -5.34 -22.23
N GLN A 46 -5.15 -5.63 -22.64
CA GLN A 46 -6.13 -6.39 -21.86
C GLN A 46 -5.60 -7.74 -21.39
N GLU A 47 -4.57 -8.28 -22.06
CA GLU A 47 -3.95 -9.56 -21.72
C GLU A 47 -3.02 -9.53 -20.50
N LEU A 48 -2.47 -8.37 -20.14
CA LEU A 48 -1.67 -8.23 -18.90
C LEU A 48 -2.56 -8.16 -17.65
N PHE A 49 -3.85 -7.81 -17.81
CA PHE A 49 -4.81 -7.78 -16.71
C PHE A 49 -5.39 -9.16 -16.36
N LYS A 50 -5.17 -10.20 -17.19
CA LYS A 50 -5.60 -11.58 -16.90
C LYS A 50 -4.90 -12.21 -15.70
N TYR A 51 -3.79 -11.65 -15.23
CA TYR A 51 -3.02 -12.13 -14.08
C TYR A 51 -3.27 -11.34 -12.79
N LEU A 52 -4.08 -10.29 -12.83
CA LEU A 52 -4.62 -9.70 -11.60
C LEU A 52 -5.80 -10.57 -11.18
N GLU A 53 -5.49 -11.52 -10.31
CA GLU A 53 -6.39 -12.49 -9.70
C GLU A 53 -7.88 -12.14 -9.80
N THR A 54 -8.53 -12.96 -10.61
CA THR A 54 -9.96 -13.14 -10.81
C THR A 54 -10.65 -13.54 -9.50
N GLY A 55 -10.71 -12.61 -8.55
CA GLY A 55 -11.56 -12.67 -7.39
C GLY A 55 -12.14 -11.29 -7.20
N GLU A 56 -13.22 -10.99 -7.94
CA GLU A 56 -14.05 -9.78 -7.87
C GLU A 56 -13.70 -8.86 -6.69
N PHE A 57 -12.68 -8.01 -6.88
CA PHE A 57 -12.38 -6.98 -5.89
C PHE A 57 -13.36 -5.83 -6.11
N HIS A 58 -14.64 -6.12 -5.91
CA HIS A 58 -15.69 -5.14 -5.93
C HIS A 58 -15.86 -4.64 -4.49
N LEU A 59 -15.39 -3.41 -4.23
CA LEU A 59 -15.76 -2.72 -3.00
C LEU A 59 -17.15 -2.13 -3.20
N PRO A 60 -18.18 -2.58 -2.46
CA PRO A 60 -19.48 -1.94 -2.54
C PRO A 60 -19.41 -0.47 -2.12
N ASP A 61 -20.37 0.32 -2.57
CA ASP A 61 -20.48 1.73 -2.21
C ASP A 61 -20.46 1.91 -0.69
N ASN A 62 -19.64 2.85 -0.20
CA ASN A 62 -19.52 3.16 1.22
C ASN A 62 -19.05 1.98 2.09
N SER A 63 -18.07 1.23 1.59
CA SER A 63 -17.51 0.09 2.30
C SER A 63 -16.02 0.23 2.57
N ILE A 64 -15.57 -0.62 3.48
CA ILE A 64 -14.17 -0.80 3.81
C ILE A 64 -13.90 -2.30 3.90
N LYS A 65 -12.79 -2.75 3.31
CA LYS A 65 -12.38 -4.15 3.32
C LYS A 65 -10.91 -4.23 3.71
N LEU A 66 -10.60 -5.20 4.56
CA LEU A 66 -9.24 -5.57 4.94
C LEU A 66 -8.90 -6.89 4.26
N ILE A 67 -7.74 -6.96 3.61
CA ILE A 67 -7.26 -8.18 2.95
C ILE A 67 -5.79 -8.41 3.33
N PRO A 68 -5.36 -9.66 3.56
CA PRO A 68 -3.95 -9.98 3.69
C PRO A 68 -3.21 -9.67 2.38
N ALA A 69 -2.11 -8.94 2.48
CA ALA A 69 -1.18 -8.75 1.39
C ALA A 69 0.04 -9.69 1.58
N GLU A 70 0.89 -9.79 0.57
CA GLU A 70 2.12 -10.58 0.65
C GLU A 70 3.00 -10.12 1.84
N SER A 71 3.81 -11.06 2.36
CA SER A 71 4.86 -10.81 3.37
C SER A 71 4.44 -10.15 4.70
N GLY A 72 3.27 -10.52 5.25
CA GLY A 72 2.85 -10.05 6.58
C GLY A 72 2.28 -8.64 6.59
N HIS A 73 1.95 -8.09 5.42
CA HIS A 73 1.24 -6.83 5.31
C HIS A 73 -0.28 -7.05 5.31
N LEU A 74 -1.02 -6.07 5.84
CA LEU A 74 -2.47 -5.98 5.68
C LEU A 74 -2.79 -4.75 4.85
N ARG A 75 -3.59 -4.92 3.80
CA ARG A 75 -4.05 -3.84 2.94
C ARG A 75 -5.52 -3.56 3.22
N ALA A 76 -5.82 -2.35 3.70
CA ALA A 76 -7.19 -1.85 3.68
C ALA A 76 -7.48 -1.14 2.39
N TYR A 77 -8.71 -1.31 1.94
CA TYR A 77 -9.30 -0.54 0.87
C TYR A 77 -10.57 0.10 1.38
N TRP A 78 -10.80 1.35 0.99
CA TRP A 78 -12.04 2.05 1.30
C TRP A 78 -12.58 2.72 0.05
N TYR A 79 -13.90 2.81 0.00
CA TYR A 79 -14.60 3.57 -1.01
C TYR A 79 -15.82 4.23 -0.39
N LEU A 80 -15.90 5.55 -0.52
CA LEU A 80 -17.02 6.38 -0.08
C LEU A 80 -17.65 7.04 -1.29
N SER A 81 -18.97 6.96 -1.40
CA SER A 81 -19.70 7.71 -2.42
C SER A 81 -19.49 9.21 -2.22
N GLN A 82 -19.56 9.98 -3.30
CA GLN A 82 -19.35 11.42 -3.26
C GLN A 82 -20.29 12.12 -2.27
N GLU A 83 -21.55 11.67 -2.19
CA GLU A 83 -22.52 12.20 -1.22
C GLU A 83 -22.09 11.96 0.23
N LYS A 84 -21.65 10.74 0.57
CA LYS A 84 -21.23 10.40 1.93
C LYS A 84 -19.94 11.12 2.28
N TRP A 85 -19.02 11.23 1.34
CA TRP A 85 -17.80 12.01 1.49
C TRP A 85 -18.09 13.48 1.81
N GLN A 86 -18.99 14.13 1.06
CA GLN A 86 -19.36 15.52 1.32
C GLN A 86 -20.05 15.69 2.68
N LYS A 87 -20.90 14.73 3.10
CA LYS A 87 -21.50 14.73 4.44
C LYS A 87 -20.44 14.65 5.54
N ILE A 88 -19.46 13.75 5.39
CA ILE A 88 -18.34 13.60 6.33
C ILE A 88 -17.48 14.87 6.35
N LEU A 89 -17.16 15.44 5.19
CA LEU A 89 -16.40 16.69 5.11
C LEU A 89 -17.13 17.86 5.78
N LYS A 90 -18.46 17.95 5.70
CA LYS A 90 -19.23 18.96 6.44
C LYS A 90 -19.12 18.76 7.96
N GLN A 91 -19.16 17.51 8.44
CA GLN A 91 -18.98 17.18 9.85
C GLN A 91 -17.56 17.48 10.35
N VAL A 92 -16.55 17.25 9.51
CA VAL A 92 -15.13 17.50 9.81
C VAL A 92 -14.78 18.99 9.70
N GLY A 93 -15.28 19.64 8.64
CA GLY A 93 -14.93 21.01 8.23
C GLY A 93 -15.60 22.13 9.01
N ASN A 94 -16.57 21.83 9.89
CA ASN A 94 -17.21 22.85 10.71
C ASN A 94 -16.27 23.50 11.76
N LYS A 95 -15.08 22.94 12.02
CA LYS A 95 -14.05 23.59 12.87
C LYS A 95 -12.63 23.27 12.36
N PRO A 96 -11.87 24.24 11.83
CA PRO A 96 -10.48 24.00 11.43
C PRO A 96 -9.65 23.54 12.63
N GLY A 97 -8.99 22.38 12.50
CA GLY A 97 -7.98 21.88 13.44
C GLY A 97 -8.46 21.01 14.60
N ARG A 98 -9.73 20.56 14.65
CA ARG A 98 -10.20 19.66 15.74
C ARG A 98 -10.59 18.26 15.31
N ASN A 99 -11.16 18.12 14.12
CA ASN A 99 -11.64 16.84 13.62
C ASN A 99 -10.86 16.45 12.38
N GLN A 100 -10.47 15.18 12.27
CA GLN A 100 -9.79 14.62 11.12
C GLN A 100 -10.39 13.26 10.78
N LEU A 101 -10.60 12.99 9.50
CA LEU A 101 -10.96 11.65 9.06
C LEU A 101 -9.72 10.77 9.10
N VAL A 102 -9.80 9.67 9.83
CA VAL A 102 -8.70 8.72 10.00
C VAL A 102 -9.17 7.30 9.71
N LEU A 103 -8.22 6.51 9.24
CA LEU A 103 -8.30 5.07 9.12
C LEU A 103 -7.59 4.47 10.33
N ARG A 104 -8.29 3.68 11.14
CA ARG A 104 -7.78 3.06 12.35
C ARG A 104 -7.74 1.54 12.19
N LEU A 105 -6.56 0.96 12.26
CA LEU A 105 -6.35 -0.48 12.39
C LEU A 105 -6.37 -0.85 13.88
N HIS A 106 -7.22 -1.81 14.24
CA HIS A 106 -7.27 -2.44 15.55
C HIS A 106 -6.59 -3.80 15.46
N GLN A 107 -5.61 -4.06 16.32
CA GLN A 107 -4.86 -5.31 16.36
C GLN A 107 -5.07 -6.00 17.71
N GLY A 108 -5.70 -7.18 17.70
CA GLY A 108 -5.97 -8.00 18.87
C GLY A 108 -7.15 -7.56 19.74
N ASP A 109 -7.37 -8.28 20.84
CA ASP A 109 -8.47 -8.03 21.80
C ASP A 109 -8.19 -6.87 22.78
N LYS A 110 -7.01 -6.23 22.68
CA LYS A 110 -6.65 -5.10 23.55
C LYS A 110 -7.11 -3.79 22.91
N GLU A 111 -8.04 -3.10 23.58
CA GLU A 111 -8.64 -1.82 23.14
C GLU A 111 -7.64 -0.68 22.85
N ASP A 112 -6.39 -0.79 23.31
CA ASP A 112 -5.39 0.29 23.25
C ASP A 112 -4.33 0.14 22.12
N SER A 113 -4.22 -0.99 21.44
CA SER A 113 -3.27 -1.15 20.33
C SER A 113 -3.91 -0.82 18.98
N PHE A 114 -3.88 0.46 18.63
CA PHE A 114 -4.36 0.93 17.34
C PHE A 114 -3.33 1.78 16.57
N GLN A 115 -3.34 1.63 15.25
CA GLN A 115 -2.58 2.49 14.33
C GLN A 115 -3.53 3.36 13.53
N GLU A 116 -3.20 4.65 13.39
CA GLU A 116 -4.07 5.60 12.70
C GLU A 116 -3.37 6.28 11.53
N VAL A 117 -4.11 6.42 10.43
CA VAL A 117 -3.64 7.08 9.21
C VAL A 117 -4.65 8.14 8.80
N PRO A 118 -4.23 9.40 8.61
CA PRO A 118 -5.13 10.45 8.17
C PRO A 118 -5.52 10.27 6.71
N LEU A 119 -6.81 10.41 6.41
CA LEU A 119 -7.34 10.27 5.06
C LEU A 119 -7.62 11.62 4.41
N LYS A 120 -7.23 11.73 3.15
CA LYS A 120 -7.42 12.93 2.31
C LYS A 120 -8.32 12.69 1.10
N LYS A 121 -8.64 11.43 0.81
CA LYS A 121 -9.36 11.02 -0.41
C LYS A 121 -10.55 10.10 -0.06
N PRO A 122 -11.66 10.17 -0.83
CA PRO A 122 -12.85 9.35 -0.61
C PRO A 122 -12.64 7.85 -0.90
N ALA A 123 -11.64 7.53 -1.71
CA ALA A 123 -11.32 6.17 -2.09
C ALA A 123 -9.80 5.97 -2.13
N GLY A 124 -9.35 4.75 -1.84
CA GLY A 124 -7.95 4.38 -1.91
C GLY A 124 -7.63 3.09 -1.16
N SER A 125 -6.33 2.83 -1.03
CA SER A 125 -5.78 1.73 -0.26
C SER A 125 -4.65 2.20 0.64
N TYR A 126 -4.41 1.46 1.71
CA TYR A 126 -3.29 1.69 2.62
C TYR A 126 -2.79 0.35 3.16
N ASP A 127 -1.46 0.23 3.25
CA ASP A 127 -0.77 -0.98 3.66
C ASP A 127 -0.16 -0.77 5.04
N TRP A 128 -0.52 -1.63 6.00
CA TRP A 128 0.17 -1.73 7.28
C TRP A 128 1.10 -2.93 7.29
N GLU A 129 2.23 -2.76 7.94
CA GLU A 129 3.05 -3.85 8.40
C GLU A 129 2.53 -4.30 9.76
N VAL A 130 2.11 -5.57 9.84
CA VAL A 130 1.50 -6.13 11.04
C VAL A 130 2.34 -7.30 11.51
N THR A 131 2.94 -7.15 12.69
CA THR A 131 3.75 -8.20 13.29
C THR A 131 2.90 -9.02 14.25
N GLY A 132 2.62 -10.28 13.91
CA GLY A 132 1.96 -11.26 14.78
C GLY A 132 0.52 -11.62 14.38
N GLU A 133 0.08 -12.81 14.78
CA GLU A 133 -1.16 -13.50 14.34
C GLU A 133 -2.46 -13.00 15.03
N SER A 134 -2.49 -11.74 15.46
CA SER A 134 -3.68 -11.22 16.16
C SER A 134 -4.82 -10.93 15.19
N PRO A 135 -6.09 -11.14 15.58
CA PRO A 135 -7.22 -10.74 14.76
C PRO A 135 -7.17 -9.22 14.52
N CYS A 136 -7.35 -8.82 13.27
CA CYS A 136 -7.24 -7.43 12.86
C CYS A 136 -8.57 -6.94 12.27
N SER A 137 -8.98 -5.73 12.64
CA SER A 137 -10.10 -5.04 12.01
C SER A 137 -9.72 -3.60 11.67
N VAL A 138 -10.33 -3.04 10.62
CA VAL A 138 -10.11 -1.64 10.27
C VAL A 138 -11.42 -0.88 10.38
N SER A 139 -11.35 0.28 11.00
CA SER A 139 -12.45 1.23 11.05
C SER A 139 -12.04 2.55 10.40
N LEU A 140 -12.95 3.11 9.62
CA LEU A 140 -12.89 4.47 9.14
C LEU A 140 -13.69 5.34 10.11
N GLY A 141 -13.12 6.41 10.64
CA GLY A 141 -13.84 7.24 11.58
C GLY A 141 -13.33 8.68 11.67
N ILE A 142 -14.14 9.51 12.30
CA ILE A 142 -13.79 10.90 12.57
C ILE A 142 -13.12 10.94 13.94
N LYS A 143 -11.84 11.32 13.95
CA LYS A 143 -11.08 11.58 15.17
C LYS A 143 -11.23 13.04 15.55
N GLY A 144 -11.82 13.29 16.70
CA GLY A 144 -11.75 14.57 17.39
C GLY A 144 -10.60 14.59 18.40
N ARG A 145 -10.53 15.64 19.23
CA ARG A 145 -9.42 15.85 20.18
C ARG A 145 -9.30 14.75 21.26
N TYR A 146 -10.44 14.19 21.67
CA TYR A 146 -10.52 13.19 22.75
C TYR A 146 -11.49 12.04 22.43
N ASN A 147 -12.06 12.03 21.23
CA ASN A 147 -13.08 11.08 20.85
C ASN A 147 -12.81 10.56 19.44
N TYR A 148 -13.23 9.33 19.21
CA TYR A 148 -13.21 8.70 17.91
C TYR A 148 -14.61 8.17 17.61
N THR A 149 -15.17 8.56 16.48
CA THR A 149 -16.48 8.09 16.04
C THR A 149 -16.31 7.24 14.78
N PRO A 150 -16.46 5.91 14.87
CA PRO A 150 -16.39 5.05 13.70
C PRO A 150 -17.59 5.33 12.77
N VAL A 151 -17.30 5.44 11.48
CA VAL A 151 -18.26 5.67 10.39
C VAL A 151 -18.44 4.41 9.56
N LEU A 152 -17.37 3.66 9.31
CA LEU A 152 -17.38 2.35 8.69
C LEU A 152 -16.45 1.42 9.46
N ILE A 153 -16.80 0.14 9.52
CA ILE A 153 -16.01 -0.90 10.18
C ILE A 153 -15.94 -2.07 9.21
N SER A 154 -14.75 -2.64 9.02
CA SER A 154 -14.57 -3.85 8.23
C SER A 154 -14.95 -5.08 9.04
N SER A 155 -15.20 -6.19 8.35
CA SER A 155 -15.17 -7.49 9.01
C SER A 155 -13.82 -7.73 9.67
N GLU A 156 -13.82 -8.45 10.80
CA GLU A 156 -12.60 -8.95 11.41
C GLU A 156 -11.92 -9.95 10.49
N LEU A 157 -10.60 -9.82 10.37
CA LEU A 157 -9.75 -10.75 9.64
C LEU A 157 -8.86 -11.48 10.63
N LYS A 158 -9.07 -12.79 10.77
CA LYS A 158 -8.13 -13.67 11.47
C LYS A 158 -7.00 -13.98 10.50
N GLN A 159 -5.76 -13.63 10.86
CA GLN A 159 -4.59 -14.14 10.15
C GLN A 159 -4.50 -15.64 10.44
N LEU A 160 -4.38 -16.44 9.37
CA LEU A 160 -4.23 -17.89 9.41
C LEU A 160 -2.75 -18.28 9.53
#